data_AF-A0A5E4X0C6-F1
#
_entry.id   AF-A0A5E4X0C6-F1
#
_cell.length_a   1.000
_cell.length_b   1.000
_cell.length_c   1.000
_cell.angle_alpha   90.00
_cell.angle_beta   90.00
_cell.angle_gamma   90.00
#
_symmetry.space_group_name_H-M   'P 1'
#
loop_
_entity.id
_entity.type
_entity.pdbx_description
1 polymer ?
#
loop_
_entity_poly.entity_id
_entity_poly.type
_entity_poly.pdbx_seq_one_letter_code
_entity_poly.pdbx_strand_id
1 'polypeptide(L)'
;MFSDEAGVRHMDIFSHYTTRFEARKEEEYSIQEYLEICKKDATAYASASERMLRAIGEPELIDTHHDPRLSRLFSNKIIKIYPAFRDFYGMEDTIEQIVSFFKHAAQGLEERKQILYLLGPPGGGKSSLAEKLKALMEDVPIYCLKGSPVHESPLGLFSPEEDGKILEEDFGIPLRYLNTIPSPWATKRLNEFNGDITKFRVVKVRPSVLQGNRIKRPAFQALEPDSVHRIRP
;
A
#
# COMPACT_ATOMS: atom_id res chain seq x y z
N MET A 1 -16.50 -18.41 -48.84
CA MET A 1 -15.83 -17.28 -48.15
C MET A 1 -16.42 -17.14 -46.75
N PHE A 2 -16.04 -18.00 -45.80
CA PHE A 2 -16.35 -17.84 -44.37
C PHE A 2 -15.43 -18.77 -43.60
N SER A 3 -14.21 -18.33 -43.29
CA SER A 3 -13.29 -18.96 -42.34
C SER A 3 -12.05 -18.05 -42.26
N ASP A 4 -12.02 -17.06 -41.36
CA ASP A 4 -10.76 -16.51 -40.80
C ASP A 4 -10.93 -15.42 -39.71
N GLU A 5 -11.96 -15.46 -38.87
CA GLU A 5 -12.07 -14.57 -37.69
C GLU A 5 -11.71 -15.24 -36.36
N ALA A 6 -11.48 -16.57 -36.34
CA ALA A 6 -11.21 -17.32 -35.12
C ALA A 6 -9.72 -17.33 -34.69
N GLY A 7 -8.78 -17.06 -35.62
CA GLY A 7 -7.35 -17.12 -35.35
C GLY A 7 -6.77 -15.88 -34.65
N VAL A 8 -7.40 -14.70 -34.81
CA VAL A 8 -6.87 -13.42 -34.32
C VAL A 8 -7.16 -13.19 -32.84
N ARG A 9 -8.29 -13.70 -32.31
CA ARG A 9 -8.67 -13.52 -30.89
C ARG A 9 -7.91 -14.43 -29.92
N HIS A 10 -7.25 -15.48 -30.42
CA HIS A 10 -6.55 -16.44 -29.55
C HIS A 10 -5.15 -15.95 -29.14
N MET A 11 -4.51 -15.10 -29.94
CA MET A 11 -3.16 -14.57 -29.69
C MET A 11 -3.12 -13.45 -28.64
N ASP A 12 -4.27 -12.87 -28.29
CA ASP A 12 -4.39 -11.73 -27.38
C ASP A 12 -4.48 -12.17 -25.91
N ILE A 13 -5.18 -13.26 -25.59
CA ILE A 13 -5.32 -13.72 -24.20
C ILE A 13 -4.04 -14.35 -23.65
N PHE A 14 -3.30 -15.09 -24.48
CA PHE A 14 -2.05 -15.73 -24.07
C PHE A 14 -0.90 -14.72 -23.98
N SER A 15 -0.83 -13.74 -24.90
CA SER A 15 0.13 -12.63 -24.77
C SER A 15 -0.19 -11.78 -23.54
N HIS A 16 -1.45 -11.46 -23.30
CA HIS A 16 -1.88 -10.76 -22.08
C HIS A 16 -1.55 -11.56 -20.80
N TYR A 17 -1.69 -12.89 -20.82
CA TYR A 17 -1.29 -13.74 -19.69
C TYR A 17 0.24 -13.74 -19.49
N THR A 18 1.01 -13.88 -20.56
CA THR A 18 2.48 -13.83 -20.52
C THR A 18 2.99 -12.46 -20.07
N THR A 19 2.41 -11.35 -20.55
CA THR A 19 2.73 -10.00 -20.08
C THR A 19 2.38 -9.80 -18.61
N ARG A 20 1.23 -10.32 -18.13
CA ARG A 20 0.90 -10.31 -16.70
C ARG A 20 1.85 -11.16 -15.87
N PHE A 21 2.37 -12.26 -16.43
CA PHE A 21 3.33 -13.14 -15.77
C PHE A 21 4.73 -12.51 -15.74
N GLU A 22 5.18 -11.89 -16.82
CA GLU A 22 6.45 -11.16 -16.92
C GLU A 22 6.44 -9.89 -16.06
N ALA A 23 5.33 -9.15 -16.01
CA ALA A 23 5.15 -8.02 -15.09
C ALA A 23 5.05 -8.45 -13.60
N ARG A 24 4.94 -9.77 -13.34
CA ARG A 24 5.00 -10.39 -12.01
C ARG A 24 6.34 -11.04 -11.72
N LYS A 25 7.27 -11.07 -12.69
CA LYS A 25 8.62 -11.57 -12.47
C LYS A 25 9.28 -10.64 -11.46
N GLU A 26 9.80 -11.21 -10.37
CA GLU A 26 10.44 -10.44 -9.30
C GLU A 26 11.60 -9.65 -9.88
N GLU A 27 11.45 -8.32 -9.97
CA GLU A 27 12.54 -7.42 -10.33
C GLU A 27 13.52 -7.42 -9.14
N GLU A 28 14.75 -7.83 -9.40
CA GLU A 28 15.81 -7.92 -8.39
C GLU A 28 16.82 -6.80 -8.53
N TYR A 29 17.12 -6.14 -7.41
CA TYR A 29 18.01 -5.00 -7.31
C TYR A 29 19.10 -5.26 -6.27
N SER A 30 20.24 -4.61 -6.44
CA SER A 30 21.22 -4.39 -5.38
C SER A 30 20.72 -3.31 -4.41
N ILE A 31 21.35 -3.21 -3.24
CA ILE A 31 21.08 -2.11 -2.31
C ILE A 31 21.36 -0.75 -2.98
N GLN A 32 22.42 -0.62 -3.77
CA GLN A 32 22.72 0.62 -4.48
C GLN A 32 21.64 0.99 -5.49
N GLU A 33 21.20 0.05 -6.33
CA GLU A 33 20.12 0.29 -7.29
C GLU A 33 18.81 0.68 -6.59
N TYR A 34 18.52 0.05 -5.44
CA TYR A 34 17.38 0.44 -4.60
C TYR A 34 17.49 1.88 -4.10
N LEU A 35 18.64 2.31 -3.59
CA LEU A 35 18.85 3.69 -3.14
C LEU A 35 18.70 4.71 -4.29
N GLU A 36 19.18 4.38 -5.49
CA GLU A 36 18.96 5.21 -6.70
C GLU A 36 17.49 5.30 -7.10
N ILE A 37 16.70 4.24 -6.88
CA ILE A 37 15.25 4.26 -7.06
C ILE A 37 14.61 5.18 -6.02
N CYS A 38 14.99 5.08 -4.74
CA CYS A 38 14.47 5.93 -3.66
C CYS A 38 14.65 7.42 -3.95
N LYS A 39 15.78 7.80 -4.57
CA LYS A 39 16.07 9.17 -4.97
C LYS A 39 15.11 9.71 -6.03
N LYS A 40 14.61 8.83 -6.91
CA LYS A 40 13.69 9.20 -8.01
C LYS A 40 12.23 9.08 -7.62
N ASP A 41 11.91 8.12 -6.75
CA ASP A 41 10.54 7.76 -6.39
C ASP A 41 10.43 7.45 -4.90
N ALA A 42 9.85 8.39 -4.15
CA ALA A 42 9.59 8.23 -2.72
C ALA A 42 8.62 7.08 -2.39
N THR A 43 7.86 6.57 -3.38
CA THR A 43 6.99 5.41 -3.15
C THR A 43 7.77 4.14 -2.88
N ALA A 44 9.07 4.09 -3.23
CA ALA A 44 9.94 2.95 -2.99
C ALA A 44 10.20 2.67 -1.49
N TYR A 45 10.14 3.70 -0.65
CA TYR A 45 10.26 3.59 0.80
C TYR A 45 8.98 4.00 1.55
N ALA A 46 7.89 4.27 0.83
CA ALA A 46 6.62 4.66 1.42
C ALA A 46 6.05 3.56 2.32
N SER A 47 5.48 3.98 3.45
CA SER A 47 4.72 3.15 4.37
C SER A 47 3.44 2.60 3.75
N ALA A 48 2.83 1.61 4.40
CA ALA A 48 1.56 1.04 3.93
C ALA A 48 0.44 2.10 3.84
N SER A 49 0.40 3.05 4.79
CA SER A 49 -0.59 4.12 4.80
C SER A 49 -0.38 5.11 3.66
N GLU A 50 0.86 5.51 3.39
CA GLU A 50 1.17 6.41 2.27
C GLU A 50 0.84 5.77 0.91
N ARG A 51 1.16 4.48 0.74
CA ARG A 51 0.78 3.74 -0.47
C ARG A 51 -0.73 3.63 -0.62
N MET A 52 -1.45 3.39 0.47
CA MET A 52 -2.92 3.36 0.45
C MET A 52 -3.49 4.73 0.03
N LEU A 53 -3.00 5.83 0.58
CA LEU A 53 -3.44 7.18 0.18
C LEU A 53 -3.18 7.44 -1.30
N ARG A 54 -2.02 7.03 -1.80
CA ARG A 54 -1.68 7.14 -3.21
C ARG A 54 -2.63 6.33 -4.10
N ALA A 55 -3.00 5.12 -3.69
CA ALA A 55 -3.94 4.27 -4.40
C ALA A 55 -5.37 4.83 -4.37
N ILE A 56 -5.80 5.39 -3.24
CA ILE A 56 -7.12 6.04 -3.10
C ILE A 56 -7.22 7.28 -4.00
N GLY A 57 -6.15 8.08 -4.06
CA GLY A 57 -6.10 9.31 -4.85
C GLY A 57 -6.76 10.50 -4.19
N GLU A 58 -6.88 11.59 -4.95
CA GLU A 58 -7.46 12.85 -4.48
C GLU A 58 -8.99 12.87 -4.64
N PRO A 59 -9.73 13.53 -3.74
CA PRO A 59 -11.17 13.63 -3.82
C PRO A 59 -11.62 14.72 -4.80
N GLU A 60 -12.77 14.48 -5.42
CA GLU A 60 -13.56 15.50 -6.11
C GLU A 60 -14.51 16.15 -5.09
N LEU A 61 -14.52 17.49 -5.04
CA LEU A 61 -15.43 18.25 -4.20
C LEU A 61 -16.75 18.48 -4.93
N ILE A 62 -17.84 17.99 -4.36
CA ILE A 62 -19.18 18.15 -4.92
C ILE A 62 -20.01 19.01 -4.00
N ASP A 63 -20.47 20.14 -4.52
CA ASP A 63 -21.45 20.98 -3.85
C ASP A 63 -22.85 20.38 -4.04
N THR A 64 -23.45 19.93 -2.95
CA THR A 64 -24.76 19.29 -2.96
C THR A 64 -25.92 20.28 -2.99
N HIS A 65 -25.68 21.59 -2.86
CA HIS A 65 -26.72 22.62 -2.95
C HIS A 65 -27.45 22.63 -4.30
N HIS A 66 -26.74 22.31 -5.39
CA HIS A 66 -27.26 22.40 -6.74
C HIS A 66 -27.99 21.12 -7.21
N ASP A 67 -27.93 20.03 -6.43
CA ASP A 67 -28.59 18.77 -6.73
C ASP A 67 -29.67 18.48 -5.67
N PRO A 68 -30.98 18.52 -6.02
CA PRO A 68 -32.07 18.25 -5.07
C PRO A 68 -32.01 16.89 -4.38
N ARG A 69 -31.39 15.87 -5.00
CA ARG A 69 -31.23 14.53 -4.42
C ARG A 69 -30.09 14.53 -3.41
N LEU A 70 -28.93 15.06 -3.78
CA LEU A 70 -27.76 15.13 -2.89
C LEU A 70 -27.98 16.11 -1.74
N SER A 71 -28.66 17.23 -1.99
CA SER A 71 -29.08 18.21 -0.99
C SER A 71 -29.83 17.55 0.17
N ARG A 72 -30.77 16.65 -0.13
CA ARG A 72 -31.56 15.91 0.87
C ARG A 72 -30.73 14.87 1.62
N LEU A 73 -29.80 14.21 0.94
CA LEU A 73 -28.97 13.16 1.52
C LEU A 73 -27.86 13.72 2.42
N PHE A 74 -27.25 14.83 2.02
CA PHE A 74 -26.06 15.39 2.67
C PHE A 74 -26.32 16.75 3.35
N SER A 75 -27.59 17.16 3.47
CA SER A 75 -27.98 18.42 4.12
C SER A 75 -27.25 19.64 3.56
N ASN A 76 -27.15 19.75 2.22
CA ASN A 76 -26.47 20.85 1.52
C ASN A 76 -24.98 21.02 1.88
N LYS A 77 -24.28 19.96 2.28
CA LYS A 77 -22.83 20.02 2.55
C LYS A 77 -22.03 19.84 1.26
N ILE A 78 -20.81 20.38 1.25
CA ILE A 78 -19.79 19.98 0.28
C ILE A 78 -19.27 18.60 0.70
N ILE A 79 -19.35 17.62 -0.21
CA ILE A 79 -18.87 16.26 0.03
C ILE A 79 -17.61 15.97 -0.78
N LYS A 80 -16.77 15.07 -0.26
CA LYS A 80 -15.59 14.55 -0.94
C LYS A 80 -15.90 13.18 -1.53
N ILE A 81 -15.87 13.08 -2.86
CA ILE A 81 -15.98 11.79 -3.54
C ILE A 81 -14.61 11.37 -4.04
N TYR A 82 -14.11 10.25 -3.51
CA TYR A 82 -12.87 9.66 -3.97
C TYR A 82 -13.15 8.76 -5.19
N PRO A 83 -12.47 8.97 -6.34
CA PRO A 83 -12.69 8.17 -7.54
C PRO A 83 -12.58 6.66 -7.32
N ALA A 84 -11.66 6.25 -6.44
CA ALA A 84 -11.48 4.86 -6.03
C ALA A 84 -12.74 4.24 -5.42
N PHE A 85 -13.66 5.03 -4.83
CA PHE A 85 -14.85 4.54 -4.14
C PHE A 85 -16.16 4.99 -4.80
N ARG A 86 -16.16 5.33 -6.10
CA ARG A 86 -17.37 5.82 -6.81
C ARG A 86 -18.56 4.86 -6.79
N ASP A 87 -18.33 3.56 -6.63
CA ASP A 87 -19.38 2.55 -6.56
C ASP A 87 -20.00 2.41 -5.16
N PHE A 88 -19.51 3.16 -4.17
CA PHE A 88 -19.95 3.13 -2.77
C PHE A 88 -20.86 4.32 -2.47
N TYR A 89 -22.14 4.18 -2.80
CA TYR A 89 -23.15 5.21 -2.56
C TYR A 89 -23.60 5.24 -1.09
N GLY A 90 -23.69 6.44 -0.51
CA GLY A 90 -24.17 6.64 0.86
C GLY A 90 -23.15 6.26 1.94
N MET A 91 -21.89 6.03 1.56
CA MET A 91 -20.77 5.72 2.47
C MET A 91 -19.69 6.82 2.45
N GLU A 92 -19.99 7.99 1.89
CA GLU A 92 -19.03 9.07 1.65
C GLU A 92 -18.37 9.55 2.96
N ASP A 93 -19.16 9.74 4.02
CA ASP A 93 -18.67 10.10 5.35
C ASP A 93 -17.75 9.02 5.93
N THR A 94 -18.11 7.74 5.75
CA THR A 94 -17.31 6.59 6.20
C THR A 94 -15.98 6.50 5.44
N ILE A 95 -16.01 6.72 4.13
CA ILE A 95 -14.83 6.75 3.28
C ILE A 95 -13.92 7.90 3.71
N GLU A 96 -14.49 9.09 3.99
CA GLU A 96 -13.71 10.22 4.48
C GLU A 96 -13.02 9.91 5.81
N GLN A 97 -13.69 9.23 6.75
CA GLN A 97 -13.08 8.78 8.01
C GLN A 97 -11.94 7.78 7.76
N ILE A 98 -12.11 6.83 6.85
CA ILE A 98 -11.06 5.87 6.48
C ILE A 98 -9.86 6.58 5.86
N VAL A 99 -10.09 7.54 4.97
CA VAL A 99 -9.02 8.33 4.37
C VAL A 99 -8.32 9.18 5.42
N SER A 100 -9.05 9.79 6.35
CA SER A 100 -8.48 10.55 7.46
C SER A 100 -7.59 9.67 8.33
N PHE A 101 -8.03 8.45 8.64
CA PHE A 101 -7.24 7.46 9.37
C PHE A 101 -5.89 7.20 8.68
N PHE A 102 -5.90 6.93 7.37
CA PHE A 102 -4.65 6.72 6.63
C PHE A 102 -3.79 7.98 6.53
N LYS A 103 -4.40 9.18 6.41
CA LYS A 103 -3.67 10.47 6.42
C LYS A 103 -2.91 10.67 7.73
N HIS A 104 -3.56 10.43 8.87
CA HIS A 104 -2.91 10.54 10.17
C HIS A 104 -1.82 9.47 10.36
N ALA A 105 -2.10 8.23 9.96
CA ALA A 105 -1.12 7.15 10.04
C ALA A 105 0.11 7.40 9.16
N ALA A 106 -0.05 7.98 7.97
CA ALA A 106 1.04 8.38 7.07
C ALA A 106 1.93 9.47 7.67
N GLN A 107 1.36 10.36 8.50
CA GLN A 107 2.11 11.40 9.22
C GLN A 107 2.86 10.86 10.45
N GLY A 108 2.72 9.57 10.76
CA GLY A 108 3.34 8.96 11.93
C GLY A 108 2.62 9.23 13.25
N LEU A 109 1.34 9.64 13.19
CA LEU A 109 0.48 9.82 14.37
C LEU A 109 0.07 8.46 14.97
N GLU A 110 -0.71 8.51 16.04
CA GLU A 110 -1.06 7.33 16.85
C GLU A 110 -1.83 6.26 16.05
N GLU A 111 -2.58 6.68 15.03
CA GLU A 111 -3.29 5.81 14.09
C GLU A 111 -2.37 4.80 13.38
N ARG A 112 -1.07 5.09 13.26
CA ARG A 112 -0.07 4.14 12.72
C ARG A 112 -0.01 2.84 13.52
N LYS A 113 -0.33 2.87 14.82
CA LYS A 113 -0.33 1.71 15.71
C LYS A 113 -1.70 1.04 15.82
N GLN A 114 -2.74 1.65 15.26
CA GLN A 114 -4.11 1.18 15.38
C GLN A 114 -4.51 0.27 14.22
N ILE A 115 -5.45 -0.63 14.50
CA ILE A 115 -6.07 -1.52 13.52
C ILE A 115 -7.40 -0.91 13.09
N LEU A 116 -7.63 -0.83 11.78
CA LEU A 116 -8.91 -0.38 11.22
C LEU A 116 -9.97 -1.47 11.39
N TYR A 117 -11.07 -1.15 12.10
CA TYR A 117 -12.19 -2.07 12.32
C TYR A 117 -13.50 -1.47 11.82
N LEU A 118 -14.10 -2.13 10.83
CA LEU A 118 -15.37 -1.73 10.22
C LEU A 118 -16.54 -2.38 10.96
N LEU A 119 -17.33 -1.59 11.70
CA LEU A 119 -18.44 -2.09 12.55
C LEU A 119 -19.81 -1.59 12.08
N GLY A 120 -20.74 -2.48 11.74
CA GLY A 120 -22.11 -2.08 11.40
C GLY A 120 -23.07 -3.26 11.17
N PRO A 121 -24.34 -3.01 10.80
CA PRO A 121 -25.36 -4.06 10.61
C PRO A 121 -25.04 -4.99 9.43
N PRO A 122 -25.48 -6.26 9.45
CA PRO A 122 -25.30 -7.16 8.31
C PRO A 122 -25.89 -6.54 7.04
N GLY A 123 -25.20 -6.71 5.91
CA GLY A 123 -25.61 -6.14 4.61
C GLY A 123 -25.16 -4.69 4.32
N GLY A 124 -24.65 -3.95 5.30
CA GLY A 124 -24.19 -2.55 5.11
C GLY A 124 -22.82 -2.41 4.43
N GLY A 125 -22.54 -3.11 3.34
CA GLY A 125 -21.37 -2.87 2.46
C GLY A 125 -19.96 -3.13 3.02
N LYS A 126 -19.81 -3.47 4.32
CA LYS A 126 -18.50 -3.65 5.00
C LYS A 126 -17.53 -4.59 4.29
N SER A 127 -18.00 -5.76 3.89
CA SER A 127 -17.16 -6.74 3.20
C SER A 127 -16.70 -6.20 1.84
N SER A 128 -17.59 -5.55 1.09
CA SER A 128 -17.25 -4.91 -0.19
C SER A 128 -16.20 -3.80 0.00
N LEU A 129 -16.34 -2.99 1.05
CA LEU A 129 -15.37 -1.93 1.37
C LEU A 129 -14.00 -2.51 1.76
N ALA A 130 -13.99 -3.58 2.57
CA ALA A 130 -12.77 -4.28 2.93
C ALA A 130 -12.07 -4.89 1.71
N GLU A 131 -12.81 -5.52 0.79
CA GLU A 131 -12.25 -6.04 -0.45
C GLU A 131 -11.72 -4.93 -1.35
N LYS A 132 -12.40 -3.79 -1.41
CA LYS A 132 -11.90 -2.63 -2.16
C LYS A 132 -10.60 -2.09 -1.58
N LEU A 133 -10.49 -1.95 -0.25
CA LEU A 133 -9.26 -1.55 0.41
C LEU A 133 -8.13 -2.55 0.16
N LYS A 134 -8.41 -3.86 0.20
CA LYS A 134 -7.42 -4.88 -0.14
C LYS A 134 -6.93 -4.71 -1.58
N ALA A 135 -7.84 -4.51 -2.53
CA ALA A 135 -7.47 -4.29 -3.93
C ALA A 135 -6.58 -3.06 -4.11
N LEU A 136 -6.92 -1.93 -3.47
CA LEU A 136 -6.12 -0.70 -3.51
C LEU A 136 -4.71 -0.89 -2.92
N MET A 137 -4.56 -1.77 -1.92
CA MET A 137 -3.24 -2.08 -1.35
C MET A 137 -2.32 -2.82 -2.36
N GLU A 138 -2.87 -3.45 -3.39
CA GLU A 138 -2.09 -4.16 -4.42
C GLU A 138 -1.57 -3.21 -5.53
N ASP A 139 -2.08 -1.97 -5.62
CA ASP A 139 -1.77 -1.03 -6.71
C ASP A 139 -0.32 -0.56 -6.68
N VAL A 140 0.21 -0.28 -5.49
CA VAL A 140 1.57 0.24 -5.31
C VAL A 140 2.50 -0.90 -4.83
N PRO A 141 3.57 -1.23 -5.59
CA PRO A 141 4.50 -2.27 -5.18
C PRO A 141 5.31 -1.88 -3.93
N ILE A 142 5.91 -2.87 -3.30
CA ILE A 142 6.83 -2.73 -2.17
C ILE A 142 8.21 -3.27 -2.53
N TYR A 143 9.24 -2.68 -1.93
CA TYR A 143 10.61 -3.16 -2.02
C TYR A 143 10.98 -3.86 -0.72
N CYS A 144 11.50 -5.08 -0.82
CA CYS A 144 11.79 -5.91 0.34
C CYS A 144 13.13 -6.62 0.21
N LEU A 145 13.76 -6.97 1.34
CA LEU A 145 14.93 -7.85 1.31
C LEU A 145 14.55 -9.23 0.76
N LYS A 146 15.27 -9.68 -0.27
CA LYS A 146 15.06 -10.98 -0.91
C LYS A 146 15.27 -12.11 0.08
N GLY A 147 14.26 -12.98 0.20
CA GLY A 147 14.28 -14.11 1.14
C GLY A 147 13.86 -13.76 2.57
N SER A 148 13.56 -12.49 2.87
CA SER A 148 13.01 -12.13 4.18
C SER A 148 11.61 -12.73 4.35
N PRO A 149 11.34 -13.50 5.42
CA PRO A 149 10.04 -14.13 5.65
C PRO A 149 8.96 -13.16 6.09
N VAL A 150 9.30 -11.88 6.30
CA VAL A 150 8.40 -10.82 6.79
C VAL A 150 8.26 -9.67 5.80
N HIS A 151 8.93 -9.74 4.64
CA HIS A 151 8.93 -8.68 3.62
C HIS A 151 9.39 -7.34 4.21
N GLU A 152 10.51 -7.36 4.94
CA GLU A 152 11.04 -6.16 5.59
C GLU A 152 11.67 -5.18 4.61
N SER A 153 11.62 -3.90 4.97
CA SER A 153 12.22 -2.80 4.20
C SER A 153 13.74 -2.94 4.15
N PRO A 154 14.39 -2.72 2.98
CA PRO A 154 15.85 -2.67 2.89
C PRO A 154 16.47 -1.57 3.76
N LEU A 155 15.70 -0.51 4.07
CA LEU A 155 16.16 0.58 4.92
C LEU A 155 16.46 0.17 6.37
N GLY A 156 15.94 -0.98 6.83
CA GLY A 156 16.26 -1.52 8.15
C GLY A 156 17.69 -2.03 8.30
N LEU A 157 18.49 -2.05 7.22
CA LEU A 157 19.92 -2.37 7.26
C LEU A 157 20.80 -1.18 7.68
N PHE A 158 20.26 0.03 7.67
CA PHE A 158 21.00 1.27 7.93
C PHE A 158 20.76 1.78 9.34
N SER A 159 21.80 2.34 9.95
CA SER A 159 21.73 2.98 11.26
C SER A 159 21.21 4.42 11.11
N PRO A 160 20.13 4.82 11.82
CA PRO A 160 19.67 6.21 11.83
C PRO A 160 20.76 7.19 12.31
N GLU A 161 21.62 6.76 13.23
CA GLU A 161 22.66 7.60 13.83
C GLU A 161 23.88 7.77 12.93
N GLU A 162 24.28 6.71 12.23
CA GLU A 162 25.50 6.70 11.42
C GLU A 162 25.23 7.05 9.95
N ASP A 163 24.18 6.47 9.37
CA ASP A 163 23.88 6.57 7.94
C ASP A 163 22.81 7.63 7.61
N GLY A 164 22.01 8.03 8.62
CA GLY A 164 20.81 8.84 8.40
C GLY A 164 21.06 10.15 7.66
N LYS A 165 22.15 10.85 8.01
CA LYS A 165 22.53 12.10 7.35
C LYS A 165 22.92 11.89 5.89
N ILE A 166 23.68 10.83 5.60
CA ILE A 166 24.12 10.49 4.23
C ILE A 166 22.90 10.12 3.38
N LEU A 167 21.98 9.32 3.92
CA LEU A 167 20.76 8.91 3.23
C LEU A 167 19.82 10.08 2.92
N GLU A 168 19.74 11.07 3.82
CA GLU A 168 18.96 12.28 3.61
C GLU A 168 19.61 13.20 2.56
N GLU A 169 20.92 13.42 2.63
CA GLU A 169 21.66 14.33 1.73
C GLU A 169 21.81 13.75 0.30
N ASP A 170 22.21 12.48 0.17
CA ASP A 170 22.58 11.90 -1.13
C ASP A 170 21.39 11.25 -1.86
N PHE A 171 20.44 10.70 -1.10
CA PHE A 171 19.30 9.93 -1.62
C PHE A 171 17.93 10.53 -1.28
N GLY A 172 17.87 11.59 -0.48
CA GLY A 172 16.62 12.25 -0.13
C GLY A 172 15.68 11.38 0.72
N ILE A 173 16.23 10.46 1.51
CA ILE A 173 15.45 9.56 2.38
C ILE A 173 15.40 10.16 3.78
N PRO A 174 14.23 10.63 4.26
CA PRO A 174 14.14 11.25 5.58
C PRO A 174 14.40 10.25 6.71
N LEU A 175 15.04 10.71 7.79
CA LEU A 175 15.39 9.91 8.97
C LEU A 175 14.22 9.09 9.54
N ARG A 176 12.99 9.62 9.47
CA ARG A 176 11.78 8.95 9.98
C ARG A 176 11.51 7.55 9.37
N TYR A 177 12.03 7.26 8.18
CA TYR A 177 11.88 5.96 7.52
C TYR A 177 12.94 4.93 7.96
N LEU A 178 14.00 5.37 8.66
CA LEU A 178 15.07 4.51 9.17
C LEU A 178 14.75 3.91 10.54
N ASN A 179 13.63 4.28 11.16
CA ASN A 179 13.19 3.79 12.47
C ASN A 179 12.71 2.32 12.49
N THR A 180 13.12 1.52 11.50
CA THR A 180 12.70 0.12 11.39
C THR A 180 13.79 -0.77 11.96
N ILE A 181 13.45 -1.54 12.99
CA ILE A 181 14.38 -2.51 13.58
C ILE A 181 14.53 -3.70 12.62
N PRO A 182 15.77 -4.15 12.31
CA PRO A 182 15.98 -5.31 11.46
C PRO A 182 15.37 -6.57 12.09
N SER A 183 14.78 -7.43 11.26
CA SER A 183 14.22 -8.68 11.75
C SER A 183 15.31 -9.64 12.23
N PRO A 184 15.00 -10.65 13.07
CA PRO A 184 15.97 -11.69 13.44
C PRO A 184 16.60 -12.39 12.22
N TRP A 185 15.87 -12.49 11.11
CA TRP A 185 16.40 -13.03 9.85
C TRP A 185 17.44 -12.10 9.23
N ALA A 186 17.16 -10.80 9.16
CA ALA A 186 18.12 -9.82 8.62
C ALA A 186 19.37 -9.72 9.48
N THR A 187 19.23 -9.69 10.81
CA THR A 187 20.38 -9.69 11.74
C THR A 187 21.24 -10.94 11.56
N LYS A 188 20.63 -12.12 11.48
CA LYS A 188 21.37 -13.37 11.21
C LYS A 188 22.10 -13.30 9.88
N ARG A 189 21.44 -12.81 8.82
CA ARG A 189 22.02 -12.74 7.48
C ARG A 189 23.14 -11.70 7.38
N LEU A 190 23.02 -10.59 8.09
CA LEU A 190 24.06 -9.57 8.19
C LEU A 190 25.33 -10.15 8.84
N ASN A 191 25.18 -10.95 9.90
CA ASN A 191 26.30 -11.67 10.53
C ASN A 191 26.96 -12.68 9.57
N GLU A 192 26.16 -13.46 8.83
CA GLU A 192 26.67 -14.39 7.81
C GLU A 192 27.43 -13.67 6.67
N PHE A 193 27.08 -12.41 6.41
CA PHE A 193 27.75 -11.57 5.43
C PHE A 193 28.94 -10.79 6.00
N ASN A 194 29.28 -10.97 7.27
CA ASN A 194 30.30 -10.20 7.99
C ASN A 194 30.05 -8.69 7.93
N GLY A 195 28.79 -8.27 8.03
CA GLY A 195 28.39 -6.85 7.95
C GLY A 195 28.30 -6.27 6.54
N ASP A 196 28.62 -7.05 5.51
CA ASP A 196 28.58 -6.58 4.13
C ASP A 196 27.15 -6.51 3.57
N ILE A 197 26.54 -5.31 3.65
CA ILE A 197 25.19 -5.07 3.16
C ILE A 197 25.08 -5.21 1.63
N THR A 198 26.18 -5.12 0.87
CA THR A 198 26.16 -5.20 -0.60
C THR A 198 25.75 -6.59 -1.11
N LYS A 199 25.86 -7.62 -0.26
CA LYS A 199 25.41 -8.98 -0.53
C LYS A 199 23.90 -9.17 -0.42
N PHE A 200 23.18 -8.20 0.15
CA PHE A 200 21.72 -8.22 0.14
C PHE A 200 21.18 -7.89 -1.24
N ARG A 201 20.07 -8.55 -1.58
CA ARG A 201 19.28 -8.25 -2.78
C ARG A 201 17.93 -7.73 -2.35
N VAL A 202 17.39 -6.80 -3.13
CA VAL A 202 16.06 -6.23 -2.95
C VAL A 202 15.16 -6.76 -4.05
N VAL A 203 13.96 -7.19 -3.70
CA VAL A 203 12.92 -7.60 -4.65
C VAL A 203 11.80 -6.59 -4.63
N LYS A 204 11.29 -6.24 -5.80
CA LYS A 204 10.04 -5.49 -5.94
C LYS A 204 8.88 -6.46 -6.04
N VAL A 205 7.99 -6.38 -5.07
CA VAL A 205 6.86 -7.30 -4.91
C VAL A 205 5.57 -6.50 -4.90
N ARG A 206 4.55 -6.95 -5.63
CA ARG A 206 3.19 -6.43 -5.41
C ARG A 206 2.56 -7.20 -4.23
N PRO A 207 2.04 -6.51 -3.20
CA PRO A 207 1.24 -7.17 -2.19
C PRO A 207 0.11 -7.93 -2.88
N SER A 208 -0.06 -9.22 -2.56
CA SER A 208 -1.16 -10.00 -3.12
C SER A 208 -1.85 -10.80 -2.04
N VAL A 209 -3.18 -10.73 -2.02
CA VAL A 209 -4.04 -11.52 -1.12
C VAL A 209 -3.98 -13.03 -1.47
N LEU A 210 -3.73 -13.38 -2.74
CA LEU A 210 -3.87 -14.76 -3.25
C LEU A 210 -2.57 -15.59 -3.22
N GLN A 211 -1.39 -14.97 -3.22
CA GLN A 211 -0.12 -15.67 -3.49
C GLN A 211 0.82 -15.81 -2.27
N GLY A 212 0.31 -15.75 -1.04
CA GLY A 212 1.15 -15.99 0.16
C GLY A 212 2.13 -14.85 0.51
N ASN A 213 2.27 -13.83 -0.35
CA ASN A 213 2.97 -12.57 -0.11
C ASN A 213 2.18 -11.64 0.82
N ARG A 214 1.60 -12.20 1.88
CA ARG A 214 0.93 -11.45 2.93
C ARG A 214 2.02 -10.67 3.67
N ILE A 215 1.98 -9.35 3.58
CA ILE A 215 2.67 -8.48 4.54
C ILE A 215 2.23 -9.01 5.91
N LYS A 216 3.16 -9.56 6.72
CA LYS A 216 2.82 -10.28 7.98
C LYS A 216 2.15 -9.38 9.03
N ARG A 217 2.15 -8.07 8.79
CA ARG A 217 1.18 -7.14 9.37
C ARG A 217 0.36 -6.52 8.24
N PRO A 218 -0.68 -7.20 7.73
CA PRO A 218 -1.75 -6.44 7.12
C PRO A 218 -2.28 -5.55 8.24
N ALA A 219 -2.71 -4.32 7.97
CA ALA A 219 -3.47 -3.51 8.93
C ALA A 219 -4.86 -4.11 9.28
N PHE A 220 -4.99 -5.44 9.14
CA PHE A 220 -6.21 -6.24 9.11
C PHE A 220 -5.96 -7.58 9.84
N GLN A 221 -5.55 -7.55 11.10
CA GLN A 221 -5.68 -8.72 11.97
C GLN A 221 -5.87 -8.28 13.42
N ALA A 222 -6.94 -8.76 14.05
CA ALA A 222 -7.37 -8.40 15.40
C ALA A 222 -6.35 -8.82 16.47
N LEU A 223 -6.06 -7.92 17.42
CA LEU A 223 -5.60 -8.17 18.80
C LEU A 223 -5.57 -6.85 19.61
N GLU A 224 -5.80 -6.96 20.93
CA GLU A 224 -5.88 -5.92 21.99
C GLU A 224 -6.99 -4.84 21.84
N PRO A 225 -7.93 -4.69 22.82
CA PRO A 225 -9.09 -3.80 22.71
C PRO A 225 -8.75 -2.30 22.61
N ASP A 226 -7.56 -1.90 23.07
CA ASP A 226 -7.12 -0.49 23.09
C ASP A 226 -6.45 -0.03 21.78
N SER A 227 -6.14 -0.97 20.86
CA SER A 227 -5.46 -0.68 19.59
C SER A 227 -6.39 -0.63 18.38
N VAL A 228 -7.69 -0.39 18.59
CA VAL A 228 -8.72 -0.52 17.53
C VAL A 228 -9.31 0.84 17.15
N HIS A 229 -9.05 1.29 15.92
CA HIS A 229 -9.75 2.42 15.33
C HIS A 229 -11.09 1.95 14.75
N ARG A 230 -12.19 2.29 15.42
CA ARG A 230 -13.53 1.84 15.05
C ARG A 230 -14.18 2.85 14.12
N ILE A 231 -14.46 2.43 12.88
CA ILE A 231 -15.25 3.22 11.93
C ILE A 231 -16.61 2.54 11.76
N ARG A 232 -17.68 3.32 11.94
CA ARG A 232 -19.05 2.88 11.69
C ARG A 232 -19.45 3.27 10.26
N PRO A 233 -19.73 2.29 9.37
CA PRO A 233 -20.42 2.54 8.11
C PRO A 233 -21.90 2.84 8.32
#